data_AF-Q3LBW7-F1
#
_entry.id   AF-Q3LBW7-F1
#
_cell.length_a   1.000
_cell.length_b   1.000
_cell.length_c   1.000
_cell.angle_alpha   90.00
_cell.angle_beta   90.00
_cell.angle_gamma   90.00
#
_symmetry.space_group_name_H-M   'P 1'
#
loop_
_entity.id
_entity.type
_entity.pdbx_description
1 polymer ?
#
loop_
_entity_poly.entity_id
_entity_poly.type
_entity_poly.pdbx_seq_one_letter_code
_entity_poly.pdbx_strand_id
1 'polypeptide(L)'
;NNIHTHEGGTHEEGFKLALNRNLSKYAKEFNLLKKDESLLSEDILEGITAIISLKYQNPQFEGQTKAKLGNTEVRSIISQIFGEFLERFLVENPTDAKKIIDKCLLSANARLSAKRAREIARNKPLDSLGFASKLADCRSKDPQISELYIAEGDSAGGSAKQGRDSRFQAILPLRGKVLNVEKTQSAKILTNKEIKSLIQAIGIGINIGKSKELNLDKIRYHKIIIMTDADVDGAHI
;
A
#
# COMPACT_ATOMS: atom_id res chain seq x y z
N ASN A 1 -17.84 22.62 11.10
CA ASN A 1 -17.70 23.74 12.05
C ASN A 1 -16.26 24.24 12.10
N ASN A 2 -15.57 24.37 10.95
CA ASN A 2 -14.16 24.79 10.87
C ASN A 2 -13.18 24.02 11.78
N ILE A 3 -13.50 22.77 12.11
CA ILE A 3 -12.66 21.87 12.89
C ILE A 3 -12.18 20.77 11.96
N HIS A 4 -10.88 20.49 11.95
CA HIS A 4 -10.29 19.44 11.15
C HIS A 4 -10.36 18.09 11.87
N THR A 5 -11.18 17.18 11.36
CA THR A 5 -11.33 15.82 11.86
C THR A 5 -10.33 14.88 11.18
N HIS A 6 -9.08 14.87 11.65
CA HIS A 6 -7.98 14.11 11.03
C HIS A 6 -8.10 12.58 11.20
N GLU A 7 -8.90 12.10 12.16
CA GLU A 7 -9.25 10.68 12.30
C GLU A 7 -10.53 10.31 11.53
N GLY A 8 -11.08 11.25 10.76
CA GLY A 8 -12.26 11.05 9.91
C GLY A 8 -13.58 11.15 10.68
N GLY A 9 -14.52 10.25 10.39
CA GLY A 9 -15.80 10.17 11.09
C GLY A 9 -16.98 9.88 10.19
N THR A 10 -18.18 10.01 10.76
CA THR A 10 -19.44 9.64 10.11
C THR A 10 -19.71 10.38 8.80
N HIS A 11 -19.28 11.64 8.68
CA HIS A 11 -19.35 12.43 7.45
C HIS A 11 -18.49 11.85 6.32
N GLU A 12 -17.26 11.44 6.63
CA GLU A 12 -16.36 10.82 5.66
C GLU A 12 -16.85 9.44 5.24
N GLU A 13 -17.36 8.65 6.18
CA GLU A 13 -18.01 7.36 5.90
C GLU A 13 -19.20 7.52 4.94
N GLY A 14 -20.06 8.52 5.19
CA GLY A 14 -21.22 8.81 4.34
C GLY A 14 -20.82 9.18 2.92
N PHE A 15 -19.80 10.03 2.78
CA PHE A 15 -19.22 10.38 1.48
C PHE A 15 -18.69 9.15 0.75
N LYS A 16 -17.84 8.34 1.40
CA LYS A 16 -17.27 7.12 0.82
C LYS A 16 -18.37 6.13 0.40
N LEU A 17 -19.41 5.95 1.21
CA LEU A 17 -20.53 5.07 0.92
C LEU A 17 -21.26 5.51 -0.36
N ALA A 18 -21.62 6.79 -0.46
CA ALA A 18 -22.31 7.33 -1.62
C ALA A 18 -21.46 7.31 -2.88
N LEU A 19 -20.18 7.64 -2.78
CA LEU A 19 -19.24 7.57 -3.89
C LEU A 19 -19.16 6.14 -4.47
N ASN A 20 -18.96 5.15 -3.59
CA ASN A 20 -18.90 3.74 -3.96
C ASN A 20 -20.18 3.26 -4.65
N ARG A 21 -21.33 3.54 -4.03
CA ARG A 21 -22.64 3.11 -4.51
C ARG A 21 -22.95 3.69 -5.89
N ASN A 22 -22.79 4.99 -6.07
CA ASN A 22 -23.19 5.67 -7.31
C ASN A 22 -22.28 5.33 -8.48
N LEU A 23 -20.96 5.30 -8.28
CA LEU A 23 -20.03 4.91 -9.36
C LEU A 23 -20.23 3.44 -9.76
N SER A 24 -20.44 2.55 -8.79
CA SER A 24 -20.73 1.13 -9.09
C SER A 24 -22.07 0.95 -9.80
N LYS A 25 -23.10 1.71 -9.41
CA LYS A 25 -24.42 1.72 -10.06
C LYS A 25 -24.28 2.19 -11.51
N TYR A 26 -23.67 3.35 -11.73
CA TYR A 26 -23.45 3.92 -13.05
C TYR A 26 -22.66 2.96 -13.96
N ALA A 27 -21.56 2.38 -13.46
CA ALA A 27 -20.75 1.45 -14.25
C ALA A 27 -21.53 0.20 -14.69
N LYS A 28 -22.47 -0.28 -13.87
CA LYS A 28 -23.35 -1.41 -14.21
C LYS A 28 -24.44 -1.01 -15.21
N GLU A 29 -25.13 0.11 -14.97
CA GLU A 29 -26.23 0.57 -15.82
C GLU A 29 -25.78 0.85 -17.26
N PHE A 30 -24.58 1.41 -17.42
CA PHE A 30 -24.01 1.73 -18.73
C PHE A 30 -23.11 0.61 -19.30
N ASN A 31 -23.14 -0.60 -18.72
CA ASN A 31 -22.36 -1.77 -19.15
C ASN A 31 -20.85 -1.47 -19.33
N LEU A 32 -20.28 -0.64 -18.45
CA LEU A 32 -18.87 -0.27 -18.46
C LEU A 32 -17.99 -1.31 -17.75
N LEU A 33 -18.60 -2.23 -16.98
CA LEU A 33 -17.91 -3.33 -16.34
C LEU A 33 -17.93 -4.57 -17.23
N LYS A 34 -16.81 -5.29 -17.30
CA LYS A 34 -16.80 -6.63 -17.90
C LYS A 34 -17.58 -7.60 -17.00
N LYS A 35 -18.01 -8.71 -17.61
CA LYS A 35 -18.65 -9.82 -16.88
C LYS A 35 -17.70 -10.26 -15.74
N ASP A 36 -18.23 -10.28 -14.51
CA ASP A 36 -17.52 -10.63 -13.27
C ASP A 36 -16.52 -9.58 -12.71
N GLU A 37 -16.42 -8.40 -13.32
CA GLU A 37 -15.60 -7.30 -12.79
C GLU A 37 -16.39 -6.52 -11.74
N SER A 38 -15.78 -6.29 -10.57
CA SER A 38 -16.35 -5.46 -9.51
C SER A 38 -15.33 -4.46 -9.01
N LEU A 39 -15.79 -3.23 -8.77
CA LEU A 39 -15.00 -2.16 -8.16
C LEU A 39 -15.07 -2.31 -6.64
N LEU A 40 -13.91 -2.28 -6.00
CA LEU A 40 -13.80 -2.16 -4.54
C LEU A 40 -13.65 -0.69 -4.15
N SER A 41 -13.89 -0.39 -2.87
CA SER A 41 -13.74 0.97 -2.34
C SER A 41 -12.33 1.53 -2.51
N GLU A 42 -11.30 0.69 -2.37
CA GLU A 42 -9.92 1.09 -2.63
C GLU A 42 -9.67 1.47 -4.10
N ASP A 43 -10.36 0.83 -5.05
CA ASP A 43 -10.21 1.14 -6.48
C ASP A 43 -10.83 2.50 -6.83
N ILE A 44 -11.95 2.80 -6.18
CA ILE A 44 -12.70 4.04 -6.36
C ILE A 44 -11.99 5.22 -5.69
N LEU A 45 -11.39 5.01 -4.53
CA LEU A 45 -10.72 6.06 -3.78
C LEU A 45 -9.31 6.39 -4.30
N GLU A 46 -8.73 5.56 -5.17
CA GLU A 46 -7.38 5.76 -5.70
C GLU A 46 -7.26 7.06 -6.51
N GLY A 47 -6.46 8.00 -6.01
CA GLY A 47 -6.17 9.27 -6.67
C GLY A 47 -7.22 10.36 -6.47
N ILE A 48 -8.21 10.14 -5.58
CA ILE A 48 -9.20 11.15 -5.24
C ILE A 48 -8.62 12.16 -4.25
N THR A 49 -8.88 13.44 -4.51
CA THR A 49 -8.71 14.53 -3.54
C THR A 49 -10.08 15.15 -3.30
N ALA A 50 -10.53 15.18 -2.05
CA ALA A 50 -11.83 15.73 -1.68
C ALA A 50 -11.72 16.51 -0.37
N ILE A 51 -12.50 17.60 -0.27
CA ILE A 51 -12.64 18.40 0.95
C ILE A 51 -14.10 18.33 1.38
N ILE A 52 -14.35 17.76 2.56
CA ILE A 52 -15.69 17.63 3.12
C ILE A 52 -15.81 18.64 4.26
N SER A 53 -16.58 19.71 4.04
CA SER A 53 -16.86 20.73 5.04
C SER A 53 -18.34 20.77 5.35
N LEU A 54 -18.70 20.61 6.62
CA LEU A 54 -20.09 20.64 7.08
C LEU A 54 -20.26 21.61 8.25
N LYS A 55 -21.45 22.21 8.33
CA LYS A 55 -21.89 22.97 9.50
C LYS A 55 -23.01 22.18 10.18
N TYR A 56 -22.82 21.83 11.45
CA TYR A 56 -23.75 20.99 12.20
C TYR A 56 -23.94 21.55 13.60
N GLN A 57 -25.19 21.66 14.06
CA GLN A 57 -25.51 22.37 15.31
C GLN A 57 -24.98 21.64 16.55
N ASN A 58 -25.12 20.31 16.61
CA ASN A 58 -24.82 19.52 17.80
C ASN A 58 -23.74 18.45 17.52
N PRO A 59 -22.50 18.85 17.20
CA PRO A 59 -21.47 17.88 16.84
C PRO A 59 -21.02 17.08 18.08
N GLN A 60 -21.04 15.77 17.94
CA GLN A 60 -20.52 14.79 18.88
C GLN A 60 -19.23 14.21 18.29
N PHE A 61 -18.18 14.16 19.10
CA PHE A 61 -16.89 13.61 18.69
C PHE A 61 -16.53 12.40 19.53
N GLU A 62 -15.86 11.44 18.93
CA GLU A 62 -15.22 10.35 19.67
C GLU A 62 -13.93 10.87 20.31
N GLY A 63 -13.78 10.60 21.61
CA GLY A 63 -12.59 10.98 22.37
C GLY A 63 -12.44 12.48 22.67
N GLN A 64 -11.37 12.81 23.39
CA GLN A 64 -11.11 14.16 23.89
C GLN A 64 -10.60 15.13 22.81
N THR A 65 -9.91 14.62 21.79
CA THR A 65 -9.18 15.41 20.78
C THR A 65 -10.08 16.01 19.70
N LYS A 66 -11.41 15.79 19.75
CA LYS A 66 -12.38 16.17 18.70
C LYS A 66 -11.92 15.75 17.29
N ALA A 67 -11.19 14.64 17.21
CA ALA A 67 -10.50 14.19 16.02
C ALA A 67 -11.40 13.42 15.04
N LYS A 68 -12.48 12.82 15.56
CA LYS A 68 -13.40 11.98 14.79
C LYS A 68 -14.85 12.33 15.08
N LEU A 69 -15.65 12.60 14.04
CA LEU A 69 -17.08 12.89 14.20
C LEU A 69 -17.88 11.60 14.44
N GLY A 70 -18.73 11.59 15.46
CA GLY A 70 -19.49 10.41 15.91
C GLY A 70 -21.00 10.47 15.66
N ASN A 71 -21.55 11.58 15.15
CA ASN A 71 -22.98 11.71 14.85
C ASN A 71 -23.43 10.72 13.77
N THR A 72 -24.12 9.63 14.16
CA THR A 72 -24.49 8.53 13.24
C THR A 72 -25.42 8.97 12.10
N GLU A 73 -26.29 9.94 12.36
CA GLU A 73 -27.23 10.56 11.43
C GLU A 73 -26.52 11.36 10.34
N VAL A 74 -25.34 11.94 10.62
CA VAL A 74 -24.57 12.69 9.62
C VAL A 74 -24.14 11.79 8.47
N ARG A 75 -23.89 10.50 8.74
CA ARG A 75 -23.52 9.52 7.71
C ARG A 75 -24.61 9.37 6.64
N SER A 76 -25.86 9.16 7.06
CA SER A 76 -26.97 8.99 6.12
C SER A 76 -27.28 10.29 5.38
N ILE A 77 -27.27 11.43 6.08
CA ILE A 77 -27.50 12.76 5.49
C ILE A 77 -26.48 13.05 4.39
N ILE A 78 -25.18 12.91 4.69
CA ILE A 78 -24.12 13.15 3.69
C ILE A 78 -24.23 12.15 2.54
N SER A 79 -24.46 10.86 2.83
CA SER A 79 -24.59 9.86 1.78
C SER A 79 -25.78 10.11 0.84
N GLN A 80 -26.88 10.67 1.35
CA GLN A 80 -28.05 10.98 0.54
C GLN A 80 -27.77 12.20 -0.33
N ILE A 81 -27.40 13.34 0.28
CA ILE A 81 -27.18 14.61 -0.42
C ILE A 81 -26.11 14.43 -1.50
N PHE A 82 -24.92 13.93 -1.13
CA PHE A 82 -23.86 13.73 -2.10
C PHE A 82 -24.24 12.69 -3.15
N GLY A 83 -24.99 11.66 -2.76
CA GLY A 83 -25.40 10.61 -3.67
C GLY A 83 -26.31 11.11 -4.79
N GLU A 84 -27.32 11.90 -4.46
CA GLU A 84 -28.25 12.51 -5.43
C GLU A 84 -27.51 13.46 -6.39
N PHE A 85 -26.62 14.30 -5.86
CA PHE A 85 -25.80 15.20 -6.67
C PHE A 85 -24.85 14.44 -7.61
N LEU A 86 -24.18 13.41 -7.11
CA LEU A 86 -23.25 12.62 -7.90
C LEU A 86 -23.96 11.84 -9.00
N GLU A 87 -25.11 11.22 -8.70
CA GLU A 87 -25.92 10.53 -9.71
C GLU A 87 -26.32 11.46 -10.84
N ARG A 88 -26.83 12.66 -10.49
CA ARG A 88 -27.16 13.70 -11.47
C ARG A 88 -25.94 14.13 -12.30
N PHE A 89 -24.81 14.40 -11.64
CA PHE A 89 -23.57 14.79 -12.32
C PHE A 89 -23.11 13.75 -13.35
N LEU A 90 -23.14 12.45 -12.99
CA LEU A 90 -22.69 11.37 -13.87
C LEU A 90 -23.57 11.22 -15.12
N VAL A 91 -24.88 11.45 -14.98
CA VAL A 91 -25.84 11.42 -16.10
C VAL A 91 -25.69 12.65 -16.99
N GLU A 92 -25.52 13.84 -16.41
CA GLU A 92 -25.34 15.10 -17.15
C GLU A 92 -23.98 15.17 -17.86
N ASN A 93 -22.95 14.50 -17.34
CA ASN A 93 -21.57 14.56 -17.85
C ASN A 93 -21.04 13.16 -18.24
N PRO A 94 -21.60 12.49 -19.26
CA PRO A 94 -21.25 11.11 -19.59
C PRO A 94 -19.80 10.92 -20.02
N THR A 95 -19.19 11.94 -20.66
CA THR A 95 -17.78 11.91 -21.05
C THR A 95 -16.84 11.85 -19.86
N ASP A 96 -17.12 12.64 -18.81
CA ASP A 96 -16.30 12.67 -17.61
C ASP A 96 -16.62 11.50 -16.69
N ALA A 97 -17.89 11.11 -16.61
CA ALA A 97 -18.32 9.89 -15.92
C ALA A 97 -17.57 8.66 -16.45
N LYS A 98 -17.48 8.51 -17.78
CA LYS A 98 -16.72 7.43 -18.40
C LYS A 98 -15.24 7.47 -18.02
N LYS A 99 -14.58 8.64 -18.08
CA LYS A 99 -13.17 8.79 -17.66
C LYS A 99 -12.96 8.39 -16.19
N ILE A 100 -13.88 8.78 -15.31
CA ILE A 100 -13.83 8.42 -13.89
C ILE A 100 -13.90 6.89 -13.74
N ILE A 101 -14.88 6.25 -14.39
CA ILE A 101 -15.02 4.78 -14.34
C ILE A 101 -13.80 4.08 -14.94
N ASP A 102 -13.26 4.57 -16.06
CA ASP A 102 -12.05 4.02 -16.69
C ASP A 102 -10.85 4.09 -15.73
N LYS A 103 -10.69 5.19 -14.97
CA LYS A 103 -9.65 5.30 -13.94
C LYS A 103 -9.85 4.29 -12.80
N CYS A 104 -11.10 4.11 -12.34
CA CYS A 104 -11.43 3.09 -11.33
C CYS A 104 -11.12 1.67 -11.85
N LEU A 105 -11.42 1.38 -13.13
CA LEU A 105 -11.10 0.10 -13.75
C LEU A 105 -9.60 -0.12 -13.90
N LEU A 106 -8.83 0.91 -14.22
CA LEU A 106 -7.37 0.83 -14.22
C LEU A 106 -6.82 0.44 -12.83
N SER A 107 -7.38 1.02 -11.75
CA SER A 107 -7.04 0.65 -10.38
C SER A 107 -7.44 -0.80 -10.04
N ALA A 108 -8.67 -1.20 -10.38
CA ALA A 108 -9.14 -2.57 -10.17
C ALA A 108 -8.26 -3.60 -10.88
N ASN A 109 -7.88 -3.33 -12.14
CA ASN A 109 -6.97 -4.18 -12.91
C ASN A 109 -5.56 -4.21 -12.30
N ALA A 110 -5.07 -3.08 -11.77
CA ALA A 110 -3.81 -3.02 -11.03
C ALA A 110 -3.81 -3.95 -9.82
N ARG A 111 -4.87 -3.87 -9.01
CA ARG A 111 -5.07 -4.67 -7.81
C ARG A 111 -5.18 -6.16 -8.13
N LEU A 112 -5.99 -6.52 -9.12
CA LEU A 112 -6.14 -7.91 -9.56
C LEU A 112 -4.83 -8.47 -10.12
N SER A 113 -4.08 -7.68 -10.89
CA SER A 113 -2.75 -8.05 -11.40
C SER A 113 -1.75 -8.23 -10.26
N ALA A 114 -1.76 -7.34 -9.27
CA ALA A 114 -0.94 -7.46 -8.07
C ALA A 114 -1.30 -8.72 -7.27
N LYS A 115 -2.59 -9.01 -7.09
CA LYS A 115 -3.08 -10.23 -6.42
C LYS A 115 -2.61 -11.49 -7.15
N ARG A 116 -2.78 -11.56 -8.48
CA ARG A 116 -2.28 -12.67 -9.30
C ARG A 116 -0.76 -12.81 -9.20
N ALA A 117 -0.03 -11.70 -9.26
CA ALA A 117 1.43 -11.70 -9.11
C ALA A 117 1.86 -12.22 -7.73
N ARG A 118 1.13 -11.88 -6.66
CA ARG A 118 1.36 -12.43 -5.30
C ARG A 118 1.06 -13.93 -5.25
N GLU A 119 -0.05 -14.37 -5.82
CA GLU A 119 -0.42 -15.80 -5.86
C GLU A 119 0.62 -16.61 -6.63
N ILE A 120 1.07 -16.12 -7.78
CA ILE A 120 2.18 -16.71 -8.54
C ILE A 120 3.47 -16.70 -7.72
N ALA A 121 3.79 -15.61 -7.03
CA ALA A 121 4.99 -15.52 -6.19
C ALA A 121 4.93 -16.42 -4.94
N ARG A 122 3.73 -16.75 -4.46
CA ARG A 122 3.50 -17.67 -3.33
C ARG A 122 3.52 -19.13 -3.77
N ASN A 123 2.99 -19.43 -4.96
CA ASN A 123 2.84 -20.80 -5.48
C ASN A 123 4.03 -21.27 -6.30
N LYS A 124 4.81 -20.35 -6.89
CA LYS A 124 6.17 -20.71 -7.30
C LYS A 124 6.93 -21.01 -6.01
N PRO A 125 7.57 -22.18 -5.87
CA PRO A 125 8.58 -22.32 -4.84
C PRO A 125 9.49 -21.11 -5.04
N LEU A 126 9.61 -20.26 -4.01
CA LEU A 126 10.67 -19.27 -4.01
C LEU A 126 11.91 -20.05 -4.41
N ASP A 127 12.65 -19.60 -5.43
CA ASP A 127 13.96 -20.16 -5.73
C ASP A 127 14.80 -20.00 -4.47
N SER A 128 14.71 -21.00 -3.60
CA SER A 128 15.40 -21.08 -2.32
C SER A 128 16.90 -21.02 -2.60
N LEU A 129 17.32 -21.55 -3.75
CA LEU A 129 18.66 -21.48 -4.31
C LEU A 129 19.14 -20.05 -4.64
N GLY A 130 18.27 -19.19 -5.19
CA GLY A 130 18.65 -17.84 -5.63
C GLY A 130 18.73 -16.81 -4.50
N PHE A 131 17.81 -16.89 -3.53
CA PHE A 131 17.86 -16.04 -2.35
C PHE A 131 18.95 -16.49 -1.35
N ALA A 132 19.10 -17.79 -1.13
CA ALA A 132 20.11 -18.32 -0.20
C ALA A 132 21.56 -18.03 -0.67
N SER A 133 21.78 -17.89 -1.98
CA SER A 133 23.08 -17.48 -2.51
C SER A 133 23.37 -15.99 -2.35
N LYS A 134 22.32 -15.15 -2.27
CA LYS A 134 22.45 -13.69 -2.15
C LYS A 134 22.56 -13.22 -0.70
N LEU A 135 21.72 -13.74 0.21
CA LEU A 135 21.78 -13.39 1.63
C LEU A 135 22.91 -14.17 2.31
N ALA A 136 23.93 -13.47 2.78
CA ALA A 136 24.86 -14.04 3.75
C ALA A 136 24.23 -13.92 5.14
N ASP A 137 23.59 -14.97 5.64
CA ASP A 137 22.90 -14.93 6.94
C ASP A 137 23.89 -14.95 8.13
N CYS A 138 23.41 -14.58 9.33
CA CYS A 138 24.10 -14.75 10.61
C CYS A 138 23.72 -16.08 11.28
N ARG A 139 24.56 -16.52 12.23
CA ARG A 139 24.33 -17.77 12.99
C ARG A 139 23.23 -17.63 14.03
N SER A 140 23.13 -16.46 14.67
CA SER A 140 22.09 -16.18 15.66
C SER A 140 20.70 -16.30 15.05
N LYS A 141 19.78 -16.83 15.86
CA LYS A 141 18.34 -16.85 15.57
C LYS A 141 17.55 -15.91 16.48
N ASP A 142 18.22 -15.24 17.42
CA ASP A 142 17.62 -14.23 18.28
C ASP A 142 17.51 -12.90 17.51
N PRO A 143 16.29 -12.42 17.19
CA PRO A 143 16.09 -11.19 16.45
C PRO A 143 16.62 -9.94 17.15
N GLN A 144 16.68 -9.94 18.49
CA GLN A 144 17.08 -8.76 19.28
C GLN A 144 18.54 -8.37 19.06
N ILE A 145 19.41 -9.38 18.90
CA ILE A 145 20.84 -9.17 18.66
C ILE A 145 21.20 -9.21 17.17
N SER A 146 20.32 -9.76 16.33
CA SER A 146 20.61 -9.98 14.92
C SER A 146 20.45 -8.69 14.11
N GLU A 147 21.44 -8.43 13.25
CA GLU A 147 21.56 -7.23 12.43
C GLU A 147 21.55 -7.61 10.95
N LEU A 148 20.85 -6.84 10.12
CA LEU A 148 20.88 -6.96 8.66
C LEU A 148 21.54 -5.73 8.05
N TYR A 149 22.67 -5.91 7.40
CA TYR A 149 23.33 -4.88 6.60
C TYR A 149 22.91 -5.02 5.15
N ILE A 150 22.33 -3.95 4.60
CA ILE A 150 21.99 -3.82 3.20
C ILE A 150 23.17 -3.11 2.53
N ALA A 151 23.92 -3.82 1.70
CA ALA A 151 25.14 -3.31 1.08
C ALA A 151 24.90 -2.86 -0.36
N GLU A 152 25.57 -1.79 -0.76
CA GLU A 152 25.59 -1.32 -2.15
C GLU A 152 26.42 -2.24 -3.05
N GLY A 153 25.75 -3.07 -3.85
CA GLY A 153 26.40 -3.97 -4.80
C GLY A 153 27.10 -5.20 -4.19
N ASP A 154 27.53 -6.10 -5.06
CA ASP A 154 28.24 -7.33 -4.67
C ASP A 154 29.67 -7.03 -4.16
N SER A 155 30.26 -5.90 -4.57
CA SER A 155 31.60 -5.48 -4.15
C SER A 155 31.64 -5.12 -2.66
N ALA A 156 30.84 -4.12 -2.24
CA ALA A 156 30.73 -3.74 -0.83
C ALA A 156 30.16 -4.91 0.00
N GLY A 157 29.22 -5.67 -0.56
CA GLY A 157 28.70 -6.89 0.06
C GLY A 157 29.77 -7.96 0.32
N GLY A 158 30.73 -8.13 -0.61
CA GLY A 158 31.85 -9.06 -0.47
C GLY A 158 32.79 -8.67 0.69
N SER A 159 33.18 -7.38 0.73
CA SER A 159 34.01 -6.82 1.80
C SER A 159 33.33 -6.92 3.17
N ALA A 160 32.05 -6.54 3.24
CA ALA A 160 31.26 -6.63 4.47
C ALA A 160 31.08 -8.07 4.94
N LYS A 161 30.89 -9.03 4.01
CA LYS A 161 30.79 -10.46 4.34
C LYS A 161 32.07 -10.99 5.00
N GLN A 162 33.23 -10.52 4.58
CA GLN A 162 34.52 -10.94 5.13
C GLN A 162 34.83 -10.26 6.48
N GLY A 163 34.44 -8.98 6.63
CA GLY A 163 34.73 -8.19 7.84
C GLY A 163 33.72 -8.32 8.99
N ARG A 164 32.55 -8.91 8.74
CA ARG A 164 31.47 -8.99 9.75
C ARG A 164 31.75 -9.97 10.89
N ASP A 165 31.10 -9.72 12.02
CA ASP A 165 30.85 -10.78 13.00
C ASP A 165 29.67 -11.66 12.55
N SER A 166 30.00 -12.79 11.93
CA SER A 166 29.02 -13.77 11.43
C SER A 166 28.13 -14.40 12.51
N ARG A 167 28.41 -14.15 13.80
CA ARG A 167 27.51 -14.59 14.89
C ARG A 167 26.17 -13.88 14.81
N PHE A 168 26.15 -12.56 14.59
CA PHE A 168 24.91 -11.77 14.65
C PHE A 168 24.69 -10.83 13.47
N GLN A 169 25.67 -10.64 12.57
CA GLN A 169 25.54 -9.74 11.43
C GLN A 169 25.27 -10.50 10.12
N ALA A 170 24.16 -10.20 9.47
CA ALA A 170 23.77 -10.68 8.14
C ALA A 170 24.05 -9.60 7.07
N ILE A 171 24.42 -10.01 5.85
CA ILE A 171 24.71 -9.10 4.73
C ILE A 171 23.81 -9.44 3.55
N LEU A 172 23.12 -8.44 3.01
CA LEU A 172 22.32 -8.52 1.79
C LEU A 172 22.82 -7.46 0.79
N PRO A 173 23.57 -7.85 -0.26
CA PRO A 173 23.95 -6.92 -1.32
C PRO A 173 22.74 -6.59 -2.20
N LEU A 174 22.55 -5.31 -2.56
CA LEU A 174 21.57 -4.88 -3.55
C LEU A 174 22.25 -4.58 -4.89
N ARG A 175 21.67 -5.04 -5.99
CA ARG A 175 22.24 -4.82 -7.32
C ARG A 175 21.53 -3.68 -8.04
N GLY A 176 22.30 -2.66 -8.38
CA GLY A 176 21.82 -1.49 -9.11
C GLY A 176 20.88 -0.61 -8.29
N LYS A 177 20.29 0.38 -8.96
CA LYS A 177 19.40 1.36 -8.32
C LYS A 177 18.08 0.69 -7.94
N VAL A 178 17.68 0.87 -6.67
CA VAL A 178 16.42 0.33 -6.16
C VAL A 178 15.24 0.97 -6.91
N LEU A 179 14.21 0.18 -7.19
CA LEU A 179 13.02 0.66 -7.89
C LEU A 179 12.33 1.75 -7.05
N ASN A 180 12.11 2.93 -7.63
CA ASN A 180 11.31 3.98 -7.00
C ASN A 180 9.86 3.51 -6.84
N VAL A 181 9.44 3.28 -5.60
CA VAL A 181 8.10 2.75 -5.27
C VAL A 181 7.00 3.82 -5.28
N GLU A 182 7.33 5.09 -5.08
CA GLU A 182 6.36 6.20 -4.96
C GLU A 182 5.52 6.36 -6.23
N LYS A 183 6.16 6.23 -7.40
CA LYS A 183 5.50 6.37 -8.71
C LYS A 183 5.16 5.04 -9.36
N THR A 184 5.35 3.93 -8.65
CA THR A 184 5.26 2.60 -9.26
C THR A 184 4.07 1.81 -8.72
N GLN A 185 3.31 1.21 -9.63
CA GLN A 185 2.18 0.36 -9.31
C GLN A 185 2.60 -0.88 -8.50
N SER A 186 1.78 -1.27 -7.51
CA SER A 186 2.03 -2.38 -6.58
C SER A 186 2.41 -3.71 -7.25
N ALA A 187 1.84 -4.02 -8.42
CA ALA A 187 2.17 -5.25 -9.16
C ALA A 187 3.63 -5.28 -9.62
N LYS A 188 4.17 -4.14 -10.07
CA LYS A 188 5.57 -4.00 -10.52
C LYS A 188 6.54 -4.01 -9.33
N ILE A 189 6.14 -3.43 -8.20
CA ILE A 189 6.91 -3.50 -6.94
C ILE A 189 7.07 -4.96 -6.51
N LEU A 190 5.95 -5.71 -6.47
CA LEU A 190 5.91 -7.08 -6.00
C LEU A 190 6.55 -8.10 -6.94
N THR A 191 6.87 -7.72 -8.17
CA THR A 191 7.60 -8.57 -9.13
C THR A 191 9.09 -8.26 -9.18
N ASN A 192 9.53 -7.13 -8.63
CA ASN A 192 10.93 -6.72 -8.56
C ASN A 192 11.77 -7.67 -7.68
N LYS A 193 12.93 -8.11 -8.18
CA LYS A 193 13.79 -9.09 -7.50
C LYS A 193 14.46 -8.53 -6.24
N GLU A 194 14.87 -7.27 -6.25
CA GLU A 194 15.53 -6.61 -5.12
C GLU A 194 14.54 -6.39 -3.97
N ILE A 195 13.36 -5.86 -4.27
CA ILE A 195 12.28 -5.68 -3.28
C ILE A 195 11.83 -7.02 -2.69
N LYS A 196 11.68 -8.07 -3.52
CA LYS A 196 11.38 -9.42 -3.02
C LYS A 196 12.45 -9.93 -2.05
N SER A 197 13.72 -9.74 -2.40
CA SER A 197 14.85 -10.17 -1.56
C SER A 197 14.85 -9.45 -0.22
N LEU A 198 14.57 -8.14 -0.20
CA LEU A 198 14.42 -7.36 1.04
C LEU A 198 13.28 -7.87 1.92
N ILE A 199 12.09 -8.06 1.35
CA ILE A 199 10.92 -8.58 2.09
C ILE A 199 11.23 -9.97 2.69
N GLN A 200 11.91 -10.82 1.91
CA GLN A 200 12.27 -12.17 2.34
C GLN A 200 13.35 -12.16 3.44
N ALA A 201 14.35 -11.29 3.34
CA ALA A 201 15.38 -11.16 4.37
C ALA A 201 14.78 -10.68 5.70
N ILE A 202 13.96 -9.62 5.67
CA ILE A 202 13.40 -9.06 6.90
C ILE A 202 12.41 -10.03 7.58
N GLY A 203 11.71 -10.86 6.81
CA GLY A 203 10.85 -11.93 7.34
C GLY A 203 9.39 -11.53 7.55
N ILE A 204 8.97 -10.35 7.09
CA ILE A 204 7.62 -9.81 7.30
C ILE A 204 6.56 -10.49 6.42
N GLY A 205 6.99 -11.27 5.41
CA GLY A 205 6.12 -11.95 4.45
C GLY A 205 5.56 -11.02 3.36
N ILE A 206 5.16 -11.60 2.22
CA ILE A 206 4.57 -10.85 1.10
C ILE A 206 3.05 -10.69 1.33
N ASN A 207 2.66 -9.98 2.39
CA ASN A 207 1.27 -9.58 2.65
C ASN A 207 1.07 -8.07 2.46
N ILE A 208 1.85 -7.44 1.57
CA ILE A 208 1.65 -6.04 1.19
C ILE A 208 0.29 -5.94 0.48
N GLY A 209 -0.74 -5.41 1.13
CA GLY A 209 -2.05 -5.14 0.52
C GLY A 209 -3.19 -6.08 0.90
N LYS A 210 -3.14 -6.74 2.07
CA LYS A 210 -4.35 -6.91 2.88
C LYS A 210 -4.19 -5.99 4.08
N SER A 211 -5.16 -5.13 4.30
CA SER A 211 -5.30 -4.34 5.53
C SER A 211 -5.18 -5.27 6.75
N LYS A 212 -4.20 -4.98 7.63
CA LYS A 212 -3.92 -5.62 8.94
C LYS A 212 -3.46 -7.08 8.79
N GLU A 213 -2.23 -7.50 9.09
CA GLU A 213 -1.24 -7.09 10.08
C GLU A 213 0.16 -7.36 9.50
N LEU A 214 1.10 -6.42 9.64
CA LEU A 214 2.51 -6.77 9.54
C LEU A 214 2.77 -7.75 10.71
N ASN A 215 3.07 -9.01 10.40
CA ASN A 215 3.41 -9.96 11.44
C ASN A 215 4.85 -9.66 11.89
N LEU A 216 4.96 -8.83 12.94
CA LEU A 216 6.22 -8.42 13.52
C LEU A 216 6.92 -9.60 14.22
N ASP A 217 6.18 -10.63 14.65
CA ASP A 217 6.72 -11.82 15.29
C ASP A 217 7.64 -12.64 14.37
N LYS A 218 7.54 -12.43 13.05
CA LYS A 218 8.38 -13.10 12.05
C LYS A 218 9.61 -12.29 11.63
N ILE A 219 9.80 -11.10 12.20
CA ILE A 219 10.98 -10.28 11.89
C ILE A 219 12.23 -11.00 12.39
N ARG A 220 13.22 -11.14 11.50
CA ARG A 220 14.48 -11.84 11.82
C ARG A 220 15.57 -10.96 12.37
N TYR A 221 15.52 -9.66 12.09
CA TYR A 221 16.57 -8.71 12.42
C TYR A 221 15.92 -7.45 13.01
N HIS A 222 16.18 -7.15 14.27
CA HIS A 222 15.65 -5.93 14.91
C HIS A 222 16.44 -4.68 14.53
N LYS A 223 17.63 -4.85 13.94
CA LYS A 223 18.41 -3.75 13.37
C LYS A 223 18.59 -3.97 11.88
N ILE A 224 18.18 -2.97 11.11
CA ILE A 224 18.41 -2.90 9.66
C ILE A 224 19.34 -1.72 9.43
N ILE A 225 20.53 -1.98 8.89
CA ILE A 225 21.56 -1.00 8.62
C ILE A 225 21.69 -0.85 7.10
N ILE A 226 21.55 0.38 6.60
CA ILE A 226 21.82 0.71 5.20
C ILE A 226 23.29 1.12 5.14
N MET A 227 24.08 0.39 4.36
CA MET A 227 25.51 0.58 4.23
C MET A 227 25.83 0.85 2.76
N THR A 228 25.90 2.15 2.44
CA THR A 228 26.18 2.67 1.09
C THR A 228 27.51 3.40 1.05
N ASP A 229 28.04 3.58 -0.16
CA ASP A 229 29.28 4.33 -0.35
C ASP A 229 29.04 5.83 -0.11
N ALA A 230 30.09 6.52 0.32
CA ALA A 230 30.05 7.96 0.61
C ALA A 230 30.18 8.79 -0.68
N ASP A 231 29.34 8.51 -1.67
CA ASP A 231 29.30 9.20 -2.96
C ASP A 231 27.85 9.55 -3.39
N VAL A 232 27.72 10.10 -4.61
CA VAL A 232 26.42 10.54 -5.14
C VAL A 232 25.47 9.39 -5.47
N ASP A 233 26.00 8.21 -5.80
CA ASP A 233 25.19 7.03 -6.11
C ASP A 233 24.72 6.36 -4.82
N GLY A 234 25.59 6.26 -3.81
CA GLY A 234 25.24 5.79 -2.47
C GLY A 234 24.27 6.72 -1.72
N ALA A 235 24.31 8.03 -1.99
CA ALA A 235 23.31 8.99 -1.49
C ALA A 235 21.95 8.89 -2.20
N HIS A 236 21.91 8.34 -3.42
CA HIS A 236 20.68 8.15 -4.19
C HIS A 236 19.95 6.85 -3.84
N ILE A 237 20.65 5.86 -3.25
CA ILE A 237 20.10 4.59 -2.75
C ILE A 237 19.38 4.80 -1.42
#